data_AF-A0A8T5H235-F1
#
_entry.id   AF-A0A8T5H235-F1
#
_cell.length_a   1.000
_cell.length_b   1.000
_cell.length_c   1.000
_cell.angle_alpha   90.00
_cell.angle_beta   90.00
_cell.angle_gamma   90.00
#
_symmetry.space_group_name_H-M   'P 1'
#
loop_
_entity.id
_entity.type
_entity.pdbx_description
1 polymer ?
#
loop_
_entity_poly.entity_id
_entity_poly.type
_entity_poly.pdbx_seq_one_letter_code
_entity_poly.pdbx_strand_id
1 'polypeptide(L)' 'MLTICPECKQKLHEGQHKYADGLFHVQYCKKCGFRKEVALE' A
#
# COMPACT_ATOMS: atom_id res chain seq x y z
N MET A 1 -13.51 -0.07 -2.12
CA MET A 1 -12.87 1.15 -1.57
C MET A 1 -11.72 1.51 -2.50
N LEU A 2 -11.69 2.72 -3.05
CA LEU A 2 -10.76 3.12 -4.12
C LEU A 2 -9.38 3.48 -3.53
N THR A 3 -8.40 2.60 -3.73
CA THR A 3 -6.99 2.80 -3.39
C THR A 3 -6.35 3.75 -4.41
N ILE A 4 -6.57 5.05 -4.27
CA ILE A 4 -6.08 6.10 -5.19
C ILE A 4 -4.98 6.93 -4.48
N CYS A 5 -3.81 7.15 -5.12
CA CYS A 5 -2.75 8.03 -4.57
C CYS A 5 -3.34 9.44 -4.45
N PRO A 6 -3.32 10.07 -3.26
CA PRO A 6 -3.86 11.42 -3.08
C PRO A 6 -3.11 12.46 -3.93
N GLU A 7 -1.84 12.20 -4.27
CA GLU A 7 -1.02 13.11 -5.06
C GLU A 7 -1.23 12.91 -6.57
N CYS A 8 -1.14 11.67 -7.05
CA CYS A 8 -1.17 11.39 -8.49
C CYS A 8 -2.54 11.02 -9.04
N LYS A 9 -3.55 10.82 -8.18
CA LYS A 9 -4.87 10.26 -8.52
C LYS A 9 -4.81 8.93 -9.30
N GLN A 10 -3.67 8.25 -9.26
CA GLN A 10 -3.47 6.94 -9.87
C GLN A 10 -3.83 5.83 -8.90
N LYS A 11 -4.19 4.68 -9.46
CA LYS A 11 -4.42 3.45 -8.69
C LYS A 11 -3.15 3.05 -7.95
N LEU A 12 -3.27 2.85 -6.65
CA LEU A 12 -2.21 2.30 -5.81
C LEU A 12 -2.08 0.81 -6.11
N HIS A 13 -0.84 0.34 -6.20
CA HIS A 13 -0.53 -1.07 -6.20
C HIS A 13 -0.62 -1.60 -4.78
N GLU A 14 -1.37 -2.68 -4.60
CA GLU A 14 -1.51 -3.38 -3.34
C GLU A 14 -0.67 -4.67 -3.36
N GLY A 15 -0.16 -5.03 -2.19
CA GLY A 15 0.59 -6.24 -1.93
C GLY A 15 0.51 -6.62 -0.46
N GLN A 16 0.89 -7.85 -0.14
CA GLN A 16 0.92 -8.33 1.24
C GLN A 16 2.29 -8.90 1.54
N HIS A 17 2.89 -8.46 2.63
CA HIS A 17 4.18 -8.91 3.13
C HIS A 17 3.96 -9.65 4.44
N LYS A 18 4.49 -10.86 4.55
CA LYS A 18 4.53 -11.60 5.80
C LYS A 18 5.88 -11.38 6.44
N TYR A 19 5.91 -10.67 7.57
CA TYR A 19 7.09 -10.51 8.41
C TYR A 19 7.00 -11.48 9.59
N ALA A 20 8.06 -11.53 10.41
CA ALA A 20 8.06 -12.33 11.64
C ALA A 20 6.98 -11.86 12.65
N ASP A 21 6.64 -10.57 12.60
CA ASP A 21 5.70 -9.90 13.49
C ASP A 21 4.23 -10.07 13.06
N GLY A 22 3.96 -10.42 11.80
CA GLY A 22 2.59 -10.55 11.28
C GLY A 22 2.45 -10.34 9.77
N LEU A 23 1.21 -10.27 9.31
CA LEU A 23 0.86 -9.94 7.93
C LEU A 23 0.68 -8.42 7.80
N PHE A 24 1.30 -7.84 6.78
CA PHE A 24 1.23 -6.41 6.50
C PHE A 24 0.70 -6.21 5.09
N HIS A 25 -0.34 -5.42 4.94
CA HIS A 25 -0.82 -4.95 3.65
C HIS A 25 -0.09 -3.67 3.27
N VAL A 26 0.61 -3.72 2.15
CA VAL A 26 1.39 -2.62 1.60
C VAL A 26 0.69 -2.08 0.37
N GLN A 27 0.48 -0.76 0.33
CA GLN A 27 -0.05 -0.02 -0.81
C GLN A 27 1.01 0.97 -1.26
N TYR A 28 1.36 0.99 -2.53
CA TYR A 28 2.36 1.91 -3.06
C TYR A 28 1.98 2.44 -4.44
N CYS A 29 2.43 3.65 -4.76
CA CYS A 29 2.26 4.23 -6.08
C CYS A 29 3.59 4.26 -6.82
N LYS A 30 3.63 3.61 -7.99
CA LYS A 30 4.81 3.63 -8.88
C LYS A 30 5.10 5.00 -9.51
N LYS A 31 4.19 5.98 -9.39
CA LYS A 31 4.33 7.31 -10.00
C LYS A 31 4.82 8.37 -9.01
N CYS A 32 4.10 8.54 -7.89
CA CYS A 32 4.43 9.49 -6.81
C CYS A 32 5.53 8.95 -5.88
N GLY A 33 5.72 7.63 -5.81
CA GLY A 33 6.54 6.99 -4.77
C GLY A 33 5.82 6.88 -3.40
N PHE A 34 4.57 7.34 -3.31
CA PHE A 34 3.73 7.20 -2.12
C PHE A 34 3.66 5.74 -1.67
N ARG A 35 3.89 5.45 -0.38
CA ARG A 35 3.78 4.12 0.22
C ARG A 35 3.01 4.21 1.53
N LYS A 36 2.12 3.24 1.76
CA LYS A 36 1.32 3.09 2.96
C LYS A 36 1.31 1.62 3.36
N GLU A 37 1.64 1.34 4.61
CA GLU A 37 1.72 -0.01 5.14
C GLU A 37 0.76 -0.11 6.33
N VAL A 38 -0.02 -1.18 6.39
CA VAL A 38 -1.03 -1.42 7.43
C VAL A 38 -0.89 -2.86 7.90
N ALA A 39 -0.68 -3.08 9.19
CA ALA A 39 -0.70 -4.42 9.76
C ALA A 39 -2.13 -5.00 9.66
N LEU A 40 -2.25 -6.22 9.14
CA LEU A 40 -3.44 -7.04 9.33
C LEU A 40 -3.17 -7.95 10.52
N GLU A 41 -3.65 -7.52 11.68
CA GLU A 41 -3.85 -8.39 12.86
C GLU A 41 -4.92 -9.45 12.59
#